data_AF-A0A8H7G3Z1-F1
#
_entry.id   AF-A0A8H7G3Z1-F1
#
_cell.length_a   1.000
_cell.length_b   1.000
_cell.length_c   1.000
_cell.angle_alpha   90.00
_cell.angle_beta   90.00
_cell.angle_gamma   90.00
#
_symmetry.space_group_name_H-M   'P 1'
#
loop_
_entity.id
_entity.type
_entity.pdbx_description
1 polymer ?
#
loop_
_entity_poly.entity_id
_entity_poly.type
_entity_poly.pdbx_seq_one_letter_code
_entity_poly.pdbx_strand_id
1 'polypeptide(L)'
;MVKHADLWFSDGSVILNTDAVSFRVHRSILCKHSTIFSDMFELPGQPQHGAMGCPVINMPDSEKDLAYLLRAIFFSVDEGGTKAIKLDAACSILRLSTKYMLPSFRARAIKELEKYFPVTLEGFDKERGSGFTEASKLPYDTIIQTIGVARETRALGILPCALYQLCQYHLPDRPEIQKRIGLTNEEAEIFTRGREELCIAMSRSFFYSPTIAEGCLDPKRAPKLVEQDAPVFWAIRLAKVARCPG
;
A
#
# COMPACT_ATOMS: atom_id res chain seq x y z
N MET A 1 -4.49 -0.24 -30.88
CA MET A 1 -4.97 0.20 -29.55
C MET A 1 -6.38 -0.31 -29.34
N VAL A 2 -6.67 -0.85 -28.17
CA VAL A 2 -7.99 -1.41 -27.81
C VAL A 2 -8.79 -0.35 -27.04
N LYS A 3 -10.10 -0.27 -27.27
CA LYS A 3 -10.99 0.64 -26.52
C LYS A 3 -11.25 0.07 -25.13
N HIS A 4 -11.10 0.88 -24.09
CA HIS A 4 -11.45 0.44 -22.73
C HIS A 4 -12.95 0.19 -22.61
N ALA A 5 -13.37 -0.95 -22.06
CA ALA A 5 -14.77 -1.37 -22.02
C ALA A 5 -15.70 -0.36 -21.31
N ASP A 6 -15.30 0.09 -20.12
CA ASP A 6 -16.17 0.93 -19.28
C ASP A 6 -15.88 2.44 -19.39
N LEU A 7 -14.77 2.83 -20.05
CA LEU A 7 -14.28 4.22 -20.07
C LEU A 7 -14.21 4.72 -21.52
N TRP A 8 -15.25 4.38 -22.27
CA TRP A 8 -15.42 4.76 -23.65
C TRP A 8 -16.81 5.36 -23.85
N PHE A 9 -16.95 6.66 -23.58
CA PHE A 9 -18.22 7.36 -23.72
C PHE A 9 -18.47 7.73 -25.19
N SER A 10 -19.70 7.50 -25.66
CA SER A 10 -20.11 7.81 -27.03
C SER A 10 -20.05 9.30 -27.34
N ASP A 11 -20.26 10.13 -26.33
CA ASP A 11 -20.25 11.60 -26.34
C ASP A 11 -18.95 12.18 -25.77
N GLY A 12 -17.93 11.35 -25.48
CA GLY A 12 -16.66 11.81 -24.94
C GLY A 12 -15.95 12.79 -25.88
N SER A 13 -15.38 13.84 -25.30
CA SER A 13 -14.81 14.99 -26.01
C SER A 13 -13.28 15.00 -26.06
N VAL A 14 -12.62 14.01 -25.49
CA VAL A 14 -11.17 13.78 -25.60
C VAL A 14 -10.87 12.29 -25.58
N ILE A 15 -9.83 11.88 -26.32
CA ILE A 15 -9.30 10.52 -26.29
C ILE A 15 -7.93 10.53 -25.62
N LEU A 16 -7.80 9.79 -24.52
CA LEU A 16 -6.53 9.57 -23.83
C LEU A 16 -5.98 8.20 -24.23
N ASN A 17 -4.76 8.18 -24.75
CA ASN A 17 -4.12 7.02 -25.35
C ASN A 17 -2.94 6.58 -24.48
N THR A 18 -2.93 5.31 -24.07
CA THR A 18 -1.73 4.67 -23.47
C THR A 18 -1.04 3.81 -24.53
N ASP A 19 -0.04 3.00 -24.18
CA ASP A 19 0.63 2.14 -25.16
C ASP A 19 -0.31 1.09 -25.79
N ALA A 20 -1.28 0.58 -25.01
CA ALA A 20 -2.16 -0.51 -25.44
C ALA A 20 -3.63 -0.09 -25.60
N VAL A 21 -4.11 0.81 -24.73
CA VAL A 21 -5.53 1.10 -24.56
C VAL A 21 -5.86 2.58 -24.70
N SER A 22 -7.02 2.83 -25.30
CA SER A 22 -7.60 4.16 -25.48
C SER A 22 -8.84 4.34 -24.59
N PHE A 23 -8.93 5.51 -23.98
CA PHE A 23 -10.04 5.96 -23.14
C PHE A 23 -10.70 7.14 -23.83
N ARG A 24 -12.03 7.13 -23.98
CA ARG A 24 -12.77 8.27 -24.54
C ARG A 24 -13.65 8.85 -23.45
N VAL A 25 -13.28 10.04 -22.99
CA VAL A 25 -13.83 10.65 -21.77
C VAL A 25 -14.19 12.13 -21.98
N HIS A 26 -14.85 12.75 -21.00
CA HIS A 26 -15.24 14.17 -21.09
C HIS A 26 -14.14 15.10 -20.60
N ARG A 27 -13.64 15.96 -21.50
CA ARG A 27 -12.64 16.99 -21.22
C ARG A 27 -13.04 17.88 -20.04
N SER A 28 -14.29 18.36 -20.03
CA SER A 28 -14.79 19.29 -19.00
C SER A 28 -14.75 18.70 -17.58
N ILE A 29 -15.00 17.41 -17.43
CA ILE A 29 -14.95 16.71 -16.14
C ILE A 29 -13.50 16.60 -15.65
N LEU A 30 -12.55 16.30 -16.55
CA LEU A 30 -11.13 16.28 -16.20
C LEU A 30 -10.63 17.67 -15.77
N CYS A 31 -10.95 18.72 -16.54
CA CYS A 31 -10.59 20.11 -16.24
C CYS A 31 -11.17 20.59 -14.91
N LYS A 32 -12.39 20.16 -14.56
CA LYS A 32 -13.03 20.50 -13.28
C LYS A 32 -12.20 20.04 -12.07
N HIS A 33 -11.45 18.95 -12.22
CA HIS A 33 -10.72 18.34 -11.12
C HIS A 33 -9.20 18.54 -11.16
N SER A 34 -8.65 19.03 -12.28
CA SER A 34 -7.22 19.15 -12.51
C SER A 34 -6.90 20.35 -13.39
N THR A 35 -6.09 21.26 -12.85
CA THR A 35 -5.51 22.36 -13.63
C THR A 35 -4.51 21.84 -14.66
N ILE A 36 -3.75 20.77 -14.35
CA ILE A 36 -2.84 20.15 -15.32
C ILE A 36 -3.58 19.66 -16.56
N PHE A 37 -4.75 19.03 -16.40
CA PHE A 37 -5.54 18.61 -17.56
C PHE A 37 -6.02 19.82 -18.36
N SER A 38 -6.49 20.90 -17.69
CA SER A 38 -6.88 22.14 -18.38
C SER A 38 -5.73 22.69 -19.23
N ASP A 39 -4.55 22.88 -18.63
CA ASP A 39 -3.37 23.41 -19.31
C ASP A 39 -2.93 22.49 -20.46
N MET A 40 -2.93 21.17 -20.23
CA MET A 40 -2.57 20.17 -21.23
C MET A 40 -3.43 20.25 -22.48
N PHE A 41 -4.73 20.53 -22.34
CA PHE A 41 -5.66 20.61 -23.47
C PHE A 41 -5.65 21.98 -24.19
N GLU A 42 -4.91 22.95 -23.67
CA GLU A 42 -4.75 24.30 -24.25
C GLU A 42 -3.40 24.47 -24.96
N LEU A 43 -2.51 23.48 -24.86
CA LEU A 43 -1.19 23.54 -25.49
C LEU A 43 -1.28 23.67 -27.02
N PRO A 44 -0.59 24.65 -27.63
CA PRO A 44 -0.55 24.80 -29.08
C PRO A 44 0.14 23.60 -29.74
N GLY A 45 -0.44 23.11 -30.85
CA GLY A 45 0.09 21.97 -31.60
C GLY A 45 -0.54 20.62 -31.27
N GLN A 46 -1.46 20.54 -30.30
CA GLN A 46 -2.30 19.35 -30.18
C GLN A 46 -3.31 19.30 -31.34
N PRO A 47 -3.49 18.13 -31.98
CA PRO A 47 -4.47 18.00 -33.05
C PRO A 47 -5.87 18.28 -32.48
N GLN A 48 -6.44 19.43 -32.85
CA GLN A 48 -7.79 19.82 -32.44
C GLN A 48 -8.86 18.88 -33.03
N HIS A 49 -8.52 18.20 -34.13
CA HIS A 49 -9.34 17.21 -34.80
C HIS A 49 -8.53 15.91 -34.99
N GLY A 50 -8.54 15.06 -33.97
CA GLY A 50 -7.98 13.71 -34.04
C GLY A 50 -9.01 12.66 -34.49
N ALA A 51 -8.81 11.41 -34.08
CA ALA A 51 -9.75 10.33 -34.37
C ALA A 51 -11.16 10.66 -33.86
N MET A 52 -12.18 10.40 -34.67
CA MET A 52 -13.60 10.65 -34.34
C MET A 52 -13.93 12.13 -34.05
N GLY A 53 -13.11 13.08 -34.51
CA GLY A 53 -13.33 14.51 -34.29
C GLY A 53 -13.01 14.96 -32.86
N CYS A 54 -12.29 14.15 -32.07
CA CYS A 54 -11.82 14.53 -30.74
C CYS A 54 -10.30 14.66 -30.71
N PRO A 55 -9.73 15.58 -29.90
CA PRO A 55 -8.30 15.60 -29.63
C PRO A 55 -7.86 14.27 -29.02
N VAL A 56 -6.72 13.78 -29.50
CA VAL A 56 -6.08 12.54 -29.03
C VAL A 56 -4.79 12.91 -28.30
N ILE A 57 -4.66 12.48 -27.05
CA ILE A 57 -3.48 12.76 -26.23
C ILE A 57 -2.85 11.46 -25.79
N ASN A 58 -1.57 11.32 -26.07
CA ASN A 58 -0.78 10.19 -25.59
C ASN A 58 -0.36 10.45 -24.15
N MET A 59 -0.80 9.58 -23.26
CA MET A 59 -0.52 9.55 -21.84
C MET A 59 0.68 8.65 -21.59
N PRO A 60 1.72 9.12 -20.88
CA PRO A 60 2.88 8.30 -20.54
C PRO A 60 2.61 7.34 -19.37
N ASP A 61 1.37 7.30 -18.86
CA ASP A 61 0.99 6.50 -17.71
C ASP A 61 0.56 5.09 -18.11
N SER A 62 0.66 4.17 -17.16
CA SER A 62 0.16 2.81 -17.35
C SER A 62 -1.35 2.81 -17.55
N GLU A 63 -1.83 1.89 -18.38
CA GLU A 63 -3.27 1.63 -18.56
C GLU A 63 -3.97 1.42 -17.22
N LYS A 64 -3.37 0.60 -16.34
CA LYS A 64 -3.90 0.26 -15.02
C LYS A 64 -4.09 1.51 -14.16
N ASP A 65 -3.07 2.36 -14.06
CA ASP A 65 -3.12 3.53 -13.20
C ASP A 65 -4.14 4.55 -13.73
N LEU A 66 -4.12 4.79 -15.05
CA LEU A 66 -5.03 5.73 -15.69
C LEU A 66 -6.49 5.26 -15.56
N ALA A 67 -6.76 3.97 -15.75
CA ALA A 67 -8.09 3.40 -15.58
C ALA A 67 -8.62 3.59 -14.15
N TYR A 68 -7.80 3.37 -13.12
CA TYR A 68 -8.23 3.58 -11.73
C TYR A 68 -8.53 5.05 -11.43
N LEU A 69 -7.68 5.98 -11.89
CA LEU A 69 -7.94 7.41 -11.71
C LEU A 69 -9.22 7.83 -12.44
N LEU A 70 -9.38 7.45 -13.71
CA LEU A 70 -10.56 7.79 -14.50
C LEU A 70 -11.83 7.20 -13.90
N ARG A 71 -11.80 5.94 -13.44
CA ARG A 71 -12.95 5.37 -12.71
C ARG A 71 -13.31 6.18 -11.48
N ALA A 72 -12.32 6.63 -10.70
CA ALA A 72 -12.57 7.45 -9.52
C ALA A 72 -13.22 8.80 -9.88
N ILE A 73 -12.85 9.40 -11.02
CA ILE A 73 -13.37 10.68 -11.50
C ILE A 73 -14.80 10.55 -12.05
N PHE A 74 -15.06 9.52 -12.86
CA PHE A 74 -16.29 9.40 -13.65
C PHE A 74 -17.37 8.55 -12.99
N PHE A 75 -17.01 7.64 -12.09
CA PHE A 75 -17.97 6.79 -11.38
C PHE A 75 -17.95 7.14 -9.90
N SER A 76 -19.14 7.39 -9.34
CA SER A 76 -19.28 7.51 -7.89
C SER A 76 -18.95 6.17 -7.24
N VAL A 77 -18.40 6.19 -6.02
CA VAL A 77 -18.08 4.98 -5.24
C VAL A 77 -19.31 4.06 -5.08
N ASP A 78 -20.51 4.63 -5.20
CA ASP A 78 -21.78 3.95 -4.98
C ASP A 78 -22.40 3.31 -6.25
N GLU A 79 -21.98 3.72 -7.45
CA GLU A 79 -22.64 3.31 -8.71
C GLU A 79 -22.16 1.95 -9.26
N GLY A 80 -21.10 1.38 -8.67
CA GLY A 80 -20.47 0.14 -9.17
C GLY A 80 -20.61 -1.09 -8.29
N GLY A 81 -21.30 -1.03 -7.14
CA GLY A 81 -21.42 -2.17 -6.22
C GLY A 81 -20.08 -2.71 -5.67
N THR A 82 -18.96 -2.04 -5.95
CA THR A 82 -17.63 -2.48 -5.50
C THR A 82 -17.35 -1.95 -4.11
N LYS A 83 -17.51 -2.86 -3.14
CA LYS A 83 -16.64 -3.05 -1.96
C LYS A 83 -15.37 -2.21 -2.04
N ALA A 84 -15.12 -1.40 -1.00
CA ALA A 84 -13.85 -0.74 -0.62
C ALA A 84 -12.79 -0.61 -1.72
N ILE A 85 -12.32 0.62 -1.98
CA ILE A 85 -11.20 0.87 -2.89
C ILE A 85 -10.04 -0.05 -2.49
N LYS A 86 -9.74 -1.03 -3.35
CA LYS A 86 -8.64 -1.98 -3.13
C LYS A 86 -7.34 -1.20 -3.02
N LEU A 87 -6.41 -1.68 -2.20
CA LEU A 87 -5.12 -1.04 -1.95
C LEU A 87 -4.39 -0.64 -3.26
N ASP A 88 -4.36 -1.53 -4.26
CA ASP A 88 -3.82 -1.26 -5.60
C ASP A 88 -4.42 -0.01 -6.26
N ALA A 89 -5.75 0.12 -6.21
CA ALA A 89 -6.45 1.26 -6.79
C ALA A 89 -6.12 2.54 -6.03
N ALA A 90 -6.03 2.48 -4.69
CA ALA A 90 -5.61 3.62 -3.88
C ALA A 90 -4.18 4.07 -4.21
N CYS A 91 -3.24 3.14 -4.41
CA CYS A 91 -1.89 3.46 -4.86
C CYS A 91 -1.89 4.13 -6.24
N SER A 92 -2.58 3.56 -7.22
CA SER A 92 -2.70 4.13 -8.57
C SER A 92 -3.31 5.53 -8.57
N ILE A 93 -4.42 5.72 -7.84
CA ILE A 93 -5.09 7.01 -7.69
C ILE A 93 -4.14 8.00 -6.99
N LEU A 94 -3.43 7.59 -5.94
CA LEU A 94 -2.47 8.46 -5.24
C LEU A 94 -1.37 8.95 -6.20
N ARG A 95 -0.76 8.07 -7.00
CA ARG A 95 0.27 8.44 -7.98
C ARG A 95 -0.24 9.50 -8.96
N LEU A 96 -1.33 9.18 -9.66
CA LEU A 96 -1.81 10.07 -10.73
C LEU A 96 -2.51 11.32 -10.21
N SER A 97 -3.23 11.24 -9.09
CA SER A 97 -3.81 12.44 -8.46
C SER A 97 -2.73 13.41 -7.96
N THR A 98 -1.54 12.91 -7.62
CA THR A 98 -0.40 13.78 -7.29
C THR A 98 0.18 14.41 -8.56
N LYS A 99 0.44 13.59 -9.58
CA LYS A 99 1.01 14.03 -10.87
C LYS A 99 0.14 15.07 -11.57
N TYR A 100 -1.17 14.85 -11.60
CA TYR A 100 -2.14 15.70 -12.29
C TYR A 100 -2.81 16.72 -11.35
N MET A 101 -2.30 16.91 -10.13
CA MET A 101 -2.82 17.88 -9.16
C MET A 101 -4.34 17.80 -8.93
N LEU A 102 -4.82 16.61 -8.52
CA LEU A 102 -6.20 16.35 -8.13
C LEU A 102 -6.32 16.23 -6.59
N PRO A 103 -6.34 17.34 -5.84
CA PRO A 103 -6.18 17.33 -4.37
C PRO A 103 -7.25 16.52 -3.64
N SER A 104 -8.51 16.59 -4.06
CA SER A 104 -9.60 15.82 -3.44
C SER A 104 -9.44 14.31 -3.61
N PHE A 105 -8.90 13.87 -4.76
CA PHE A 105 -8.64 12.47 -5.05
C PHE A 105 -7.40 11.97 -4.33
N ARG A 106 -6.36 12.82 -4.25
CA ARG A 106 -5.17 12.55 -3.44
C ARG A 106 -5.54 12.34 -1.97
N ALA A 107 -6.32 13.25 -1.39
CA ALA A 107 -6.77 13.13 0.00
C ALA A 107 -7.59 11.86 0.24
N ARG A 108 -8.49 11.52 -0.69
CA ARG A 108 -9.28 10.28 -0.63
C ARG A 108 -8.41 9.03 -0.70
N ALA A 109 -7.41 9.01 -1.59
CA ALA A 109 -6.49 7.89 -1.74
C ALA A 109 -5.65 7.70 -0.47
N ILE A 110 -5.09 8.78 0.10
CA ILE A 110 -4.36 8.72 1.37
C ILE A 110 -5.25 8.14 2.47
N LYS A 111 -6.46 8.67 2.65
CA LYS A 111 -7.42 8.18 3.64
C LYS A 111 -7.75 6.69 3.47
N GLU A 112 -7.75 6.19 2.23
CA GLU A 112 -7.92 4.77 1.98
C GLU A 112 -6.69 3.97 2.40
N LEU A 113 -5.48 4.43 2.08
CA LEU A 113 -4.23 3.78 2.48
C LEU A 113 -4.07 3.74 4.01
N GLU A 114 -4.53 4.75 4.72
CA GLU A 114 -4.51 4.81 6.20
C GLU A 114 -5.32 3.70 6.87
N LYS A 115 -6.27 3.07 6.15
CA LYS A 115 -6.98 1.87 6.65
C LYS A 115 -6.10 0.63 6.70
N TYR A 116 -5.07 0.57 5.86
CA TYR A 116 -4.09 -0.52 5.79
C TYR A 116 -2.80 -0.17 6.54
N PHE A 117 -2.49 1.12 6.62
CA PHE A 117 -1.27 1.65 7.23
C PHE A 117 -1.60 2.84 8.14
N PRO A 118 -2.17 2.60 9.34
CA PRO A 118 -2.52 3.66 10.26
C PRO A 118 -1.34 4.59 10.61
N VAL A 119 -1.61 5.89 10.66
CA VAL A 119 -0.59 6.93 10.90
C VAL A 119 -0.42 7.27 12.38
N THR A 120 -1.26 6.72 13.25
CA THR A 120 -1.18 6.88 14.71
C THR A 120 -1.07 5.52 15.39
N LEU A 121 -0.37 5.48 16.53
CA LEU A 121 -0.25 4.26 17.33
C LEU A 121 -1.62 3.78 17.82
N GLU A 122 -2.49 4.71 18.26
CA GLU A 122 -3.87 4.37 18.64
C GLU A 122 -4.66 3.73 17.49
N GLY A 123 -4.52 4.27 16.26
CA GLY A 123 -5.16 3.70 15.08
C GLY A 123 -4.65 2.30 14.78
N PHE A 124 -3.35 2.09 14.91
CA PHE A 124 -2.70 0.80 14.74
C PHE A 124 -3.14 -0.23 15.79
N ASP A 125 -3.16 0.14 17.06
CA ASP A 125 -3.58 -0.73 18.16
C ASP A 125 -5.06 -1.12 18.04
N LYS A 126 -5.91 -0.17 17.65
CA LYS A 126 -7.34 -0.40 17.40
C LYS A 126 -7.57 -1.36 16.24
N GLU A 127 -6.75 -1.26 15.19
CA GLU A 127 -6.76 -2.21 14.09
C GLU A 127 -6.41 -3.62 14.63
N ARG A 128 -5.27 -3.77 15.31
CA ARG A 128 -4.81 -5.07 15.84
C ARG A 128 -5.76 -5.71 16.86
N GLY A 129 -6.35 -4.91 17.75
CA GLY A 129 -7.27 -5.36 18.79
C GLY A 129 -8.58 -5.94 18.26
N SER A 130 -8.91 -5.69 16.99
CA SER A 130 -10.13 -6.22 16.35
C SER A 130 -10.03 -7.69 15.92
N GLY A 131 -8.87 -8.33 16.09
CA GLY A 131 -8.73 -9.78 16.07
C GLY A 131 -8.38 -10.42 14.73
N PHE A 132 -8.44 -9.73 13.59
CA PHE A 132 -7.89 -10.17 12.30
C PHE A 132 -8.06 -9.01 11.31
N THR A 133 -6.97 -8.44 10.78
CA THR A 133 -7.08 -7.29 9.87
C THR A 133 -6.58 -7.61 8.46
N GLU A 134 -7.17 -6.96 7.45
CA GLU A 134 -6.71 -7.04 6.06
C GLU A 134 -5.23 -6.62 5.92
N ALA A 135 -4.74 -5.68 6.75
CA ALA A 135 -3.33 -5.28 6.77
C ALA A 135 -2.38 -6.42 7.18
N SER A 136 -2.81 -7.31 8.08
CA SER A 136 -2.02 -8.46 8.53
C SER A 136 -1.86 -9.59 7.50
N LYS A 137 -2.46 -9.46 6.30
CA LYS A 137 -2.39 -10.45 5.20
C LYS A 137 -1.77 -9.92 3.91
N LEU A 138 -1.37 -8.65 3.87
CA LEU A 138 -0.85 -8.06 2.62
C LEU A 138 0.47 -8.74 2.22
N PRO A 139 0.60 -9.24 0.99
CA PRO A 139 1.89 -9.71 0.50
C PRO A 139 2.97 -8.63 0.66
N TYR A 140 4.18 -9.02 1.07
CA TYR A 140 5.25 -8.04 1.28
C TYR A 140 5.58 -7.27 -0.01
N ASP A 141 5.39 -7.87 -1.19
CA ASP A 141 5.52 -7.18 -2.48
C ASP A 141 4.57 -6.00 -2.61
N THR A 142 3.34 -6.15 -2.14
CA THR A 142 2.33 -5.10 -2.09
C THR A 142 2.75 -3.99 -1.13
N ILE A 143 3.27 -4.35 0.05
CA ILE A 143 3.78 -3.38 1.03
C ILE A 143 4.95 -2.57 0.45
N ILE A 144 5.91 -3.25 -0.20
CA ILE A 144 7.04 -2.61 -0.90
C ILE A 144 6.53 -1.64 -1.96
N GLN A 145 5.57 -2.05 -2.77
CA GLN A 145 4.97 -1.19 -3.79
C GLN A 145 4.31 0.04 -3.16
N THR A 146 3.53 -0.13 -2.09
CA THR A 146 2.90 1.00 -1.39
C THR A 146 3.93 1.95 -0.78
N ILE A 147 5.02 1.44 -0.20
CA ILE A 147 6.13 2.28 0.28
C ILE A 147 6.71 3.10 -0.87
N GLY A 148 6.98 2.47 -2.01
CA GLY A 148 7.49 3.15 -3.20
C GLY A 148 6.57 4.31 -3.64
N VAL A 149 5.26 4.06 -3.71
CA VAL A 149 4.27 5.08 -4.04
C VAL A 149 4.20 6.19 -2.99
N ALA A 150 4.24 5.85 -1.70
CA ALA A 150 4.22 6.81 -0.61
C ALA A 150 5.41 7.78 -0.68
N ARG A 151 6.60 7.25 -1.01
CA ARG A 151 7.82 8.04 -1.21
C ARG A 151 7.72 8.93 -2.44
N GLU A 152 7.37 8.36 -3.60
CA GLU A 152 7.18 9.07 -4.87
C GLU A 152 6.22 10.25 -4.72
N THR A 153 5.14 10.05 -3.97
CA THR A 153 4.05 11.02 -3.83
C THR A 153 4.13 11.86 -2.55
N ARG A 154 5.21 11.75 -1.76
CA ARG A 154 5.37 12.46 -0.47
C ARG A 154 4.25 12.18 0.55
N ALA A 155 3.56 11.05 0.46
CA ALA A 155 2.58 10.60 1.46
C ALA A 155 3.31 9.89 2.62
N LEU A 156 4.23 10.59 3.29
CA LEU A 156 5.17 9.97 4.23
C LEU A 156 4.53 9.48 5.53
N GLY A 157 3.32 9.95 5.86
CA GLY A 157 2.63 9.59 7.10
C GLY A 157 2.37 8.08 7.26
N ILE A 158 2.18 7.35 6.15
CA ILE A 158 1.92 5.90 6.19
C ILE A 158 3.20 5.05 6.28
N LEU A 159 4.38 5.66 6.09
CA LEU A 159 5.64 4.92 6.06
C LEU A 159 5.99 4.19 7.36
N PRO A 160 5.82 4.77 8.56
CA PRO A 160 6.17 4.08 9.80
C PRO A 160 5.45 2.73 9.94
N CYS A 161 4.14 2.71 9.67
CA CYS A 161 3.36 1.48 9.74
C CYS A 161 3.74 0.50 8.63
N ALA A 162 3.87 0.97 7.38
CA ALA A 162 4.23 0.11 6.25
C ALA A 162 5.61 -0.54 6.42
N LEU A 163 6.61 0.21 6.89
CA LEU A 163 7.96 -0.31 7.17
C LEU A 163 7.93 -1.29 8.35
N TYR A 164 7.18 -0.98 9.42
CA TYR A 164 6.99 -1.90 10.54
C TYR A 164 6.33 -3.22 10.10
N GLN A 165 5.31 -3.17 9.26
CA GLN A 165 4.67 -4.37 8.69
C GLN A 165 5.65 -5.16 7.83
N LEU A 166 6.43 -4.49 6.99
CA LEU A 166 7.43 -5.15 6.15
C LEU A 166 8.49 -5.90 6.98
N CYS A 167 8.91 -5.33 8.12
CA CYS A 167 9.87 -5.97 9.03
C CYS A 167 9.38 -7.27 9.66
N GLN A 168 8.09 -7.58 9.62
CA GLN A 168 7.53 -8.84 10.13
C GLN A 168 7.65 -10.00 9.12
N TYR A 169 8.04 -9.74 7.88
CA TYR A 169 8.21 -10.76 6.85
C TYR A 169 9.64 -11.27 6.76
N HIS A 170 9.81 -12.47 6.19
CA HIS A 170 11.09 -12.92 5.69
C HIS A 170 11.40 -12.19 4.39
N LEU A 171 12.38 -11.30 4.43
CA LEU A 171 12.76 -10.47 3.29
C LEU A 171 13.96 -11.08 2.54
N PRO A 172 14.07 -10.85 1.21
CA PRO A 172 15.29 -11.11 0.46
C PRO A 172 16.47 -10.29 0.98
N ASP A 173 17.63 -10.45 0.33
CA ASP A 173 18.85 -9.78 0.75
C ASP A 173 18.72 -8.25 0.74
N ARG A 174 19.60 -7.58 1.51
CA ARG A 174 19.59 -6.13 1.65
C ARG A 174 19.67 -5.41 0.30
N PRO A 175 20.57 -5.79 -0.64
CA PRO A 175 20.65 -5.14 -1.95
C PRO A 175 19.33 -5.18 -2.74
N GLU A 176 18.62 -6.31 -2.72
CA GLU A 176 17.34 -6.43 -3.41
C GLU A 176 16.28 -5.51 -2.78
N ILE A 177 16.11 -5.56 -1.46
CA ILE A 177 15.14 -4.70 -0.76
C ILE A 177 15.45 -3.22 -0.96
N GLN A 178 16.73 -2.84 -0.82
CA GLN A 178 17.17 -1.48 -1.03
C GLN A 178 16.79 -0.97 -2.42
N LYS A 179 17.06 -1.77 -3.46
CA LYS A 179 16.71 -1.43 -4.84
C LYS A 179 15.20 -1.31 -5.04
N ARG A 180 14.43 -2.25 -4.49
CA ARG A 180 12.97 -2.29 -4.69
C ARG A 180 12.23 -1.13 -4.01
N ILE A 181 12.70 -0.70 -2.84
CA ILE A 181 12.12 0.43 -2.10
C ILE A 181 12.70 1.77 -2.56
N GLY A 182 13.88 1.77 -3.18
CA GLY A 182 14.63 2.99 -3.51
C GLY A 182 15.23 3.64 -2.27
N LEU A 183 15.79 2.83 -1.36
CA LEU A 183 16.46 3.31 -0.14
C LEU A 183 17.86 3.82 -0.45
N THR A 184 18.27 4.91 0.18
CA THR A 184 19.69 5.29 0.25
C THR A 184 20.47 4.25 1.05
N ASN A 185 21.81 4.25 0.95
CA ASN A 185 22.63 3.33 1.75
C ASN A 185 22.40 3.50 3.26
N GLU A 186 22.25 4.75 3.71
CA GLU A 186 21.95 5.12 5.08
C GLU A 186 20.56 4.66 5.50
N GLU A 187 19.54 4.91 4.69
CA GLU A 187 18.17 4.43 4.96
C GLU A 187 18.10 2.89 5.01
N ALA A 188 18.83 2.21 4.14
CA ALA A 188 18.91 0.76 4.12
C ALA A 188 19.60 0.20 5.38
N GLU A 189 20.60 0.90 5.90
CA GLU A 189 21.25 0.54 7.17
C GLU A 189 20.29 0.74 8.35
N ILE A 190 19.61 1.89 8.41
CA ILE A 190 18.60 2.18 9.44
C ILE A 190 17.49 1.14 9.40
N PHE A 191 16.98 0.80 8.22
CA PHE A 191 15.95 -0.22 8.04
C PHE A 191 16.43 -1.59 8.53
N THR A 192 17.65 -2.00 8.16
CA THR A 192 18.22 -3.30 8.56
C THR A 192 18.37 -3.38 10.09
N ARG A 193 18.99 -2.36 10.70
CA ARG A 193 19.14 -2.27 12.16
C ARG A 193 17.79 -2.27 12.88
N GLY A 194 16.83 -1.49 12.39
CA GLY A 194 15.47 -1.43 12.95
C GLY A 194 14.77 -2.79 12.87
N ARG A 195 14.97 -3.56 11.78
CA ARG A 195 14.43 -4.91 11.64
C ARG A 195 15.05 -5.88 12.64
N GLU A 196 16.36 -5.83 12.82
CA GLU A 196 17.09 -6.68 13.78
C GLU A 196 16.61 -6.42 15.22
N GLU A 197 16.55 -5.16 15.64
CA GLU A 197 16.04 -4.78 16.96
C GLU A 197 14.58 -5.20 17.17
N LEU A 198 13.74 -5.06 16.13
CA LEU A 198 12.36 -5.53 16.18
C LEU A 198 12.29 -7.05 16.35
N CYS A 199 13.11 -7.82 15.61
CA CYS A 199 13.17 -9.27 15.76
C CYS A 199 13.59 -9.68 17.18
N ILE A 200 14.58 -8.99 17.76
CA ILE A 200 15.02 -9.22 19.15
C ILE A 200 13.87 -8.90 20.12
N ALA A 201 13.20 -7.76 19.99
CA ALA A 201 12.09 -7.37 20.86
C ALA A 201 10.89 -8.31 20.77
N MET A 202 10.53 -8.76 19.56
CA MET A 202 9.47 -9.75 19.35
C MET A 202 9.83 -11.11 19.94
N SER A 203 11.09 -11.54 19.79
CA SER A 203 11.55 -12.79 20.41
C SER A 203 11.45 -12.71 21.94
N ARG A 204 11.91 -11.62 22.56
CA ARG A 204 11.79 -11.39 24.01
C ARG A 204 10.33 -11.41 24.46
N SER A 205 9.43 -10.76 23.74
CA SER A 205 7.99 -10.77 24.07
C SER A 205 7.38 -12.17 24.02
N PHE A 206 7.90 -13.05 23.15
CA PHE A 206 7.48 -14.46 23.05
C PHE A 206 8.07 -15.33 24.16
N PHE A 207 9.32 -15.09 24.58
CA PHE A 207 9.98 -15.79 25.68
C PHE A 207 9.55 -15.31 27.09
N TYR A 208 9.05 -14.07 27.20
CA TYR A 208 8.57 -13.46 28.45
C TYR A 208 7.04 -13.37 28.52
N SER A 209 6.31 -14.31 27.90
CA SER A 209 4.92 -14.55 28.26
C SER A 209 4.89 -15.68 29.30
N PRO A 210 4.98 -15.40 30.61
CA PRO A 210 4.79 -16.45 31.59
C PRO A 210 3.35 -16.89 31.47
N THR A 211 3.12 -18.06 30.87
CA THR A 211 1.87 -18.77 31.04
C THR A 211 1.85 -19.17 32.51
N ILE A 212 1.25 -18.33 33.36
CA ILE A 212 0.92 -18.77 34.72
C ILE A 212 -0.07 -19.93 34.50
N ALA A 213 0.38 -21.15 34.77
CA ALA A 213 -0.50 -22.31 34.75
C ALA A 213 -1.74 -21.98 35.60
N GLU A 214 -2.94 -22.20 35.06
CA GLU A 214 -4.18 -21.98 35.80
C GLU A 214 -4.09 -22.68 37.17
N GLY A 215 -4.09 -21.89 38.24
CA GLY A 215 -3.97 -22.37 39.62
C GLY A 215 -2.75 -21.89 40.43
N CYS A 216 -1.80 -21.16 39.84
CA CYS A 216 -0.64 -20.64 40.59
C CYS A 216 -0.97 -19.35 41.37
N LEU A 217 -1.41 -19.48 42.63
CA LEU A 217 -1.76 -18.37 43.54
C LEU A 217 -0.59 -17.84 44.41
N ASP A 218 0.64 -18.32 44.23
CA ASP A 218 1.79 -17.89 45.04
C ASP A 218 3.05 -17.57 44.19
N PRO A 219 3.41 -16.28 44.03
CA PRO A 219 4.59 -15.84 43.29
C PRO A 219 5.93 -16.37 43.82
N LYS A 220 5.97 -16.87 45.06
CA LYS A 220 7.23 -17.33 45.71
C LYS A 220 7.59 -18.79 45.41
N ARG A 221 6.72 -19.54 44.73
CA ARG A 221 6.90 -21.00 44.48
C ARG A 221 7.16 -21.37 43.01
N ALA A 222 7.25 -20.40 42.09
CA ALA A 222 7.62 -20.71 40.71
C ALA A 222 9.08 -21.21 40.63
N PRO A 223 9.36 -22.41 40.06
CA PRO A 223 10.73 -22.86 39.91
C PRO A 223 11.46 -21.95 38.93
N LYS A 224 12.69 -21.54 39.30
CA LYS A 224 13.63 -20.87 38.39
C LYS A 224 13.88 -21.78 37.18
N LEU A 225 13.30 -21.45 36.03
CA LEU A 225 13.66 -22.01 34.72
C LEU A 225 14.50 -20.94 34.00
N VAL A 226 15.81 -20.93 34.29
CA VAL A 226 16.91 -21.44 33.46
C VAL A 226 17.20 -20.50 32.27
N GLU A 227 18.26 -19.71 32.45
CA GLU A 227 19.11 -19.18 31.39
C GLU A 227 19.61 -20.35 30.53
N GLN A 228 19.39 -20.29 29.21
CA GLN A 228 20.34 -20.76 28.21
C GLN A 228 19.88 -20.32 26.80
N ASP A 229 20.74 -19.54 26.15
CA ASP A 229 21.01 -19.42 24.72
C ASP A 229 19.88 -19.05 23.74
N ALA A 230 20.01 -17.85 23.17
CA ALA A 230 19.54 -17.50 21.83
C ALA A 230 20.73 -17.60 20.85
N PRO A 231 20.59 -17.49 19.51
CA PRO A 231 19.47 -17.73 18.59
C PRO A 231 19.89 -18.57 17.34
N VAL A 232 19.00 -19.30 16.65
CA VAL A 232 19.25 -19.71 15.25
C VAL A 232 17.98 -19.65 14.41
N PHE A 233 17.75 -18.47 13.85
CA PHE A 233 16.94 -18.11 12.68
C PHE A 233 15.51 -18.63 12.47
N TRP A 234 15.12 -19.87 12.79
CA TRP A 234 13.76 -20.39 12.60
C TRP A 234 13.60 -21.74 13.32
N ALA A 235 13.25 -21.75 14.60
CA ALA A 235 12.62 -22.94 15.20
C ALA A 235 11.15 -23.03 14.74
N ILE A 236 10.90 -23.05 13.43
CA ILE A 236 9.60 -23.47 12.87
C ILE A 236 9.44 -24.93 13.26
N ARG A 237 8.33 -25.28 13.94
CA ARG A 237 7.82 -26.67 14.09
C ARG A 237 8.84 -27.71 14.55
N LEU A 238 8.62 -28.29 15.73
CA LEU A 238 9.17 -29.55 16.31
C LEU A 238 9.81 -29.18 17.66
N ALA A 239 9.29 -29.54 18.84
CA ALA A 239 8.49 -30.69 19.20
C ALA A 239 7.11 -30.26 19.72
N LYS A 240 6.01 -30.54 19.01
CA LYS A 240 5.24 -31.79 19.17
C LYS A 240 5.11 -32.22 20.64
N VAL A 241 3.92 -31.95 21.17
CA VAL A 241 3.03 -32.96 21.77
C VAL A 241 3.63 -33.77 22.91
N ALA A 242 3.11 -33.48 24.10
CA ALA A 242 2.81 -34.42 25.17
C ALA A 242 3.97 -35.25 25.71
N ARG A 243 4.30 -35.01 26.99
CA ARG A 243 3.84 -35.87 28.09
C ARG A 243 4.30 -35.31 29.43
N CYS A 244 3.34 -34.93 30.25
CA CYS A 244 3.21 -35.38 31.64
C CYS A 244 1.69 -35.57 31.85
N PRO A 245 1.21 -36.64 32.52
CA PRO A 245 1.76 -37.08 33.80
C PRO A 245 1.97 -38.60 33.96
N GLY A 246 2.77 -38.90 34.97
CA GLY A 246 2.99 -40.19 35.63
C GLY A 246 3.88 -39.93 36.82
#